data_AF-A0AA35ZGS0-F1
#
_entry.id   AF-A0AA35ZGS0-F1
#
_cell.length_a   1.000
_cell.length_b   1.000
_cell.length_c   1.000
_cell.angle_alpha   90.00
_cell.angle_beta   90.00
_cell.angle_gamma   90.00
#
_symmetry.space_group_name_H-M   'P 1'
#
loop_
_entity.id
_entity.type
_entity.pdbx_description
1 polymer ?
#
loop_
_entity_poly.entity_id
_entity_poly.type
_entity_poly.pdbx_seq_one_letter_code
_entity_poly.pdbx_strand_id
1 'polypeptide(L)'
;MEGGTCLGLVARTVGNDIVPLVMPFIEENITKPDWRQREGATYAFGSILEGPSPNQLTPLVNVALNFMLTALTKDPSNHVKDTTTWTLGSQIRYPIW
;
A
#
# COMPACT_ATOMS: atom_id res chain seq x y z
N MET A 1 -11.67 -1.12 -8.00
CA MET A 1 -11.45 -2.44 -7.35
C MET A 1 -10.69 -3.41 -8.27
N GLU A 2 -11.00 -3.49 -9.56
CA GLU A 2 -10.29 -4.43 -10.49
C GLU A 2 -8.79 -4.15 -10.66
N GLY A 3 -8.36 -2.88 -10.62
CA GLY A 3 -6.95 -2.51 -10.76
C GLY A 3 -6.03 -3.04 -9.66
N GLY A 4 -6.50 -3.11 -8.41
CA GLY A 4 -5.71 -3.64 -7.30
C GLY A 4 -5.59 -5.17 -7.36
N THR A 5 -6.66 -5.85 -7.78
CA THR A 5 -6.62 -7.30 -8.01
C THR A 5 -5.61 -7.67 -9.10
N CYS A 6 -5.60 -6.93 -10.21
CA CYS A 6 -4.60 -7.10 -11.26
C CYS A 6 -3.18 -6.85 -10.71
N LEU A 7 -2.98 -5.74 -9.99
CA LEU A 7 -1.69 -5.40 -9.42
C LEU A 7 -1.18 -6.46 -8.43
N GLY A 8 -2.06 -7.05 -7.61
CA GLY A 8 -1.70 -8.15 -6.72
C GLY A 8 -1.29 -9.42 -7.46
N LEU A 9 -1.97 -9.76 -8.56
CA LEU A 9 -1.56 -10.90 -9.41
C LEU A 9 -0.19 -10.66 -10.05
N VAL A 10 0.06 -9.43 -10.51
CA VAL A 10 1.37 -9.04 -11.05
C VAL A 10 2.43 -9.14 -9.98
N ALA A 11 2.21 -8.59 -8.78
CA ALA A 11 3.15 -8.64 -7.67
C ALA A 11 3.54 -10.08 -7.29
N ARG A 12 2.58 -11.01 -7.30
CA ARG A 12 2.83 -12.45 -7.07
C ARG A 12 3.63 -13.12 -8.19
N THR A 13 3.52 -12.60 -9.41
CA THR A 13 4.18 -13.18 -10.60
C THR A 13 5.62 -12.67 -10.74
N VAL A 14 5.84 -11.37 -10.55
CA VAL A 14 7.16 -10.75 -10.75
C VAL A 14 7.96 -10.60 -9.45
N GLY A 15 7.33 -10.78 -8.29
CA GLY A 15 7.99 -10.70 -6.99
C GLY A 15 8.64 -9.33 -6.75
N ASN A 16 9.93 -9.33 -6.43
CA ASN A 16 10.69 -8.14 -6.04
C ASN A 16 10.71 -7.00 -7.07
N ASP A 17 10.57 -7.32 -8.36
CA ASP A 17 10.71 -6.35 -9.44
C ASP A 17 9.53 -5.36 -9.51
N ILE A 18 8.41 -5.66 -8.85
CA ILE A 18 7.25 -4.76 -8.82
C ILE A 18 7.50 -3.51 -7.96
N VAL A 19 8.33 -3.63 -6.93
CA VAL A 19 8.55 -2.59 -5.92
C VAL A 19 9.08 -1.29 -6.53
N PRO A 20 10.19 -1.28 -7.31
CA PRO A 20 10.69 -0.04 -7.90
C PRO A 20 9.72 0.60 -8.90
N LEU A 21 8.76 -0.15 -9.44
CA LEU A 21 7.76 0.37 -10.37
C LEU A 21 6.59 1.06 -9.66
N VAL A 22 6.19 0.54 -8.49
CA VAL A 22 5.00 1.01 -7.76
C VAL A 22 5.35 2.07 -6.71
N MET A 23 6.55 2.02 -6.12
CA MET A 23 6.97 2.98 -5.10
C MET A 23 6.92 4.45 -5.55
N PRO A 24 7.35 4.84 -6.76
CA PRO A 24 7.24 6.22 -7.22
C PRO A 24 5.80 6.73 -7.25
N PHE A 25 4.86 5.89 -7.66
CA PHE A 25 3.44 6.22 -7.66
C PHE A 25 2.92 6.45 -6.24
N ILE A 26 3.34 5.62 -5.28
CA ILE A 26 2.94 5.78 -3.88
C ILE A 26 3.49 7.09 -3.34
N GLU A 27 4.81 7.30 -3.41
CA GLU A 27 5.49 8.47 -2.84
C GLU A 27 4.93 9.79 -3.40
N GLU A 28 4.62 9.85 -4.70
CA GLU A 28 4.08 11.05 -5.33
C GLU A 28 2.64 11.35 -4.89
N ASN A 29 1.81 10.33 -4.67
CA ASN A 29 0.36 10.49 -4.51
C ASN A 29 -0.11 10.45 -3.06
N ILE A 30 0.68 9.86 -2.16
CA ILE A 30 0.29 9.62 -0.77
C ILE A 30 0.08 10.90 0.05
N THR A 31 0.70 12.01 -0.34
CA THR A 31 0.60 13.32 0.34
C THR A 31 -0.27 14.34 -0.39
N LYS A 32 -0.83 13.99 -1.56
CA LYS A 32 -1.59 14.94 -2.38
C LYS A 32 -2.88 15.38 -1.69
N PRO A 33 -3.36 16.62 -1.93
CA PRO A 33 -4.57 17.14 -1.32
C PRO A 33 -5.84 16.40 -1.77
N ASP A 34 -5.83 15.84 -2.98
CA ASP A 34 -6.92 15.02 -3.50
C ASP A 34 -6.93 13.63 -2.84
N TRP A 35 -8.04 13.31 -2.18
CA TRP A 35 -8.22 12.05 -1.47
C TRP A 35 -8.21 10.84 -2.39
N ARG A 36 -8.60 10.98 -3.67
CA ARG A 36 -8.58 9.87 -4.64
C ARG A 36 -7.15 9.40 -4.93
N GLN A 37 -6.21 10.33 -4.97
CA GLN A 37 -4.80 10.04 -5.19
C GLN A 37 -4.19 9.37 -3.96
N ARG A 38 -4.52 9.85 -2.74
CA ARG A 38 -4.09 9.21 -1.50
C ARG A 38 -4.66 7.80 -1.34
N GLU A 39 -5.96 7.63 -1.59
CA GLU A 39 -6.63 6.34 -1.55
C GLU A 39 -5.98 5.36 -2.54
N GLY A 40 -5.77 5.79 -3.79
CA GLY A 40 -5.12 4.99 -4.83
C GLY A 40 -3.70 4.56 -4.44
N ALA A 41 -2.91 5.46 -3.85
CA ALA A 41 -1.58 5.14 -3.34
C ALA A 41 -1.61 4.10 -2.21
N THR A 42 -2.51 4.28 -1.23
CA THR A 42 -2.69 3.31 -0.13
C THR A 42 -3.16 1.95 -0.64
N TYR A 43 -4.02 1.93 -1.65
CA TYR A 43 -4.53 0.70 -2.25
C TYR A 43 -3.46 -0.03 -3.07
N ALA A 44 -2.66 0.71 -3.85
CA ALA A 44 -1.53 0.17 -4.60
C ALA A 44 -0.49 -0.45 -3.65
N PHE A 45 -0.18 0.23 -2.54
CA PHE A 45 0.71 -0.29 -1.52
C PHE A 45 0.19 -1.59 -0.91
N GLY A 46 -1.10 -1.66 -0.54
CA GLY A 46 -1.69 -2.88 0.01
C GLY A 46 -1.72 -4.04 -0.97
N SER A 47 -1.86 -3.76 -2.26
CA SER A 47 -1.92 -4.78 -3.31
C SER A 47 -0.58 -5.46 -3.59
N ILE A 48 0.55 -4.79 -3.32
CA ILE A 48 1.90 -5.35 -3.55
C ILE A 48 2.51 -6.06 -2.33
N LEU A 49 1.78 -6.14 -1.20
CA LEU A 49 2.26 -6.81 0.01
C LEU A 49 2.38 -8.34 -0.14
N GLU A 50 1.71 -8.91 -1.14
CA GLU A 50 1.78 -10.34 -1.46
C GLU A 50 2.60 -10.54 -2.75
N GLY A 51 3.78 -11.16 -2.64
CA GLY A 51 4.64 -11.50 -3.77
C GLY A 51 6.12 -11.20 -3.55
N PRO A 52 6.52 -9.96 -3.27
CA PRO A 52 7.91 -9.61 -3.00
C PRO A 52 8.46 -10.29 -1.74
N SER A 53 9.77 -10.48 -1.70
CA SER A 53 10.47 -11.09 -0.58
C SER A 53 10.36 -10.25 0.71
N PRO A 54 10.24 -10.90 1.89
CA PRO A 54 10.10 -10.18 3.16
C PRO A 54 11.21 -9.16 3.39
N ASN A 55 12.47 -9.51 3.12
CA ASN A 55 13.63 -8.64 3.29
C ASN A 55 13.51 -7.29 2.57
N GLN A 56 12.80 -7.25 1.43
CA GLN A 56 12.58 -6.02 0.67
C GLN A 56 11.34 -5.25 1.14
N LEU A 57 10.32 -5.94 1.66
CA LEU A 57 9.09 -5.35 2.14
C LEU A 57 9.18 -4.79 3.56
N THR A 58 9.91 -5.45 4.46
CA THR A 58 10.05 -5.04 5.87
C THR A 58 10.45 -3.56 6.04
N PRO A 59 11.49 -3.02 5.37
CA PRO A 59 11.84 -1.60 5.51
C PRO A 59 10.74 -0.67 4.96
N LEU A 60 10.07 -1.06 3.88
CA LEU A 60 9.00 -0.27 3.27
C LEU A 60 7.77 -0.21 4.17
N VAL A 61 7.38 -1.33 4.76
CA VAL A 61 6.28 -1.43 5.71
C VAL A 61 6.54 -0.60 6.95
N ASN A 62 7.75 -0.62 7.50
CA ASN A 62 8.11 0.21 8.66
C ASN A 62 7.94 1.70 8.40
N VAL A 63 8.33 2.17 7.21
CA VAL A 63 8.14 3.58 6.81
C VAL A 63 6.66 3.88 6.58
N ALA A 64 5.96 3.01 5.83
CA ALA A 64 4.56 3.20 5.46
C ALA A 64 3.59 3.08 6.65
N LEU A 65 3.91 2.31 7.69
CA LEU A 65 3.07 2.14 8.89
C LEU A 65 2.78 3.47 9.57
N ASN A 66 3.80 4.32 9.76
CA ASN A 66 3.63 5.64 10.35
C ASN A 66 2.68 6.52 9.53
N PHE A 67 2.82 6.44 8.19
CA PHE A 67 1.93 7.15 7.28
C PHE A 67 0.50 6.62 7.39
N MET A 68 0.31 5.31 7.33
CA MET A 68 -1.02 4.68 7.38
C MET A 68 -1.74 4.95 8.70
N LEU A 69 -1.05 4.86 9.84
CA LEU A 69 -1.64 5.23 11.13
C LEU A 69 -2.08 6.70 11.16
N THR A 70 -1.29 7.58 10.53
CA THR A 70 -1.65 9.00 10.39
C THR A 70 -2.87 9.18 9.48
N ALA A 71 -2.92 8.50 8.32
CA ALA A 71 -4.05 8.55 7.40
C ALA A 71 -5.34 8.01 8.06
N LEU A 72 -5.24 6.91 8.80
CA LEU A 72 -6.38 6.31 9.50
C LEU A 72 -6.97 7.24 10.58
N THR A 73 -6.10 7.92 11.33
CA THR A 73 -6.52 8.74 12.48
C THR A 73 -6.86 10.18 12.10
N LYS A 74 -6.18 10.75 11.11
CA LYS A 74 -6.24 12.20 10.81
C LYS A 74 -6.77 12.55 9.42
N ASP A 75 -6.93 11.62 8.48
CA ASP A 75 -7.45 11.97 7.15
C ASP A 75 -8.93 12.41 7.24
N PRO A 76 -9.32 13.48 6.53
CA PRO A 76 -10.73 13.91 6.51
C PRO A 76 -11.64 12.96 5.71
N SER A 77 -11.09 12.16 4.80
CA SER A 77 -11.87 11.27 3.92
C SER A 77 -12.07 9.89 4.54
N ASN A 78 -13.33 9.46 4.67
CA ASN A 78 -13.65 8.11 5.11
C ASN A 78 -13.17 7.04 4.12
N HIS A 79 -13.15 7.33 2.82
CA HIS A 79 -12.63 6.39 1.81
C HIS A 79 -11.15 6.07 2.03
N VAL A 80 -10.34 7.08 2.35
CA VAL A 80 -8.91 6.87 2.64
C VAL A 80 -8.75 6.04 3.92
N LYS A 81 -9.57 6.27 4.94
CA LYS A 81 -9.56 5.50 6.19
C LYS A 81 -9.94 4.03 6.00
N ASP A 82 -10.99 3.76 5.23
CA ASP A 82 -11.44 2.39 4.94
C ASP A 82 -10.37 1.61 4.18
N THR A 83 -9.82 2.21 3.13
CA THR A 83 -8.73 1.62 2.34
C THR A 83 -7.48 1.40 3.20
N THR A 84 -7.15 2.34 4.08
CA THR A 84 -6.04 2.20 5.03
C THR A 84 -6.25 1.05 6.00
N THR A 85 -7.48 0.89 6.51
CA THR A 85 -7.86 -0.22 7.40
C THR A 85 -7.72 -1.56 6.69
N TRP A 86 -8.15 -1.65 5.44
CA TRP A 86 -7.97 -2.84 4.61
C TRP A 86 -6.48 -3.16 4.36
N THR A 87 -5.67 -2.14 4.05
CA THR A 87 -4.23 -2.32 3.82
C THR A 87 -3.52 -2.80 5.09
N LEU A 88 -3.83 -2.24 6.25
CA LEU A 88 -3.30 -2.71 7.54
C LEU A 88 -3.72 -4.14 7.85
N GLY A 89 -4.98 -4.50 7.58
CA GLY A 89 -5.46 -5.88 7.72
C GLY A 89 -4.72 -6.86 6.80
N SER A 90 -4.35 -6.40 5.60
CA SER A 90 -3.56 -7.19 4.64
C SER A 90 -2.12 -7.41 5.12
N GLN A 91 -1.51 -6.41 5.78
CA GLN A 91 -0.19 -6.56 6.41
C GLN A 91 -0.19 -7.57 7.55
N ILE A 92 -1.24 -7.60 8.38
CA ILE A 92 -1.37 -8.56 9.48
C ILE A 92 -1.55 -9.99 8.93
N ARG A 93 -2.23 -10.13 7.79
CA ARG A 93 -2.45 -11.43 7.13
C ARG A 93 -1.17 -12.04 6.57
N TYR A 94 -0.25 -11.21 6.08
CA TYR A 94 1.04 -11.64 5.55
C TYR A 94 2.14 -11.16 6.48
N PRO A 95 2.40 -11.85 7.61
CA PRO A 95 3.45 -11.44 8.53
C PRO A 95 4.79 -11.46 7.80
N ILE A 96 5.36 -10.27 7.63
CA ILE A 96 6.65 -9.99 6.97
C ILE A 96 7.79 -10.04 8.01
N TRP A 97 7.55 -10.72 9.14
CA TRP A 97 8.41 -10.83 10.33
C TRP A 97 8.60 -12.31 10.68
#